data_AF-A0A9P7FNA9-F1
#
_entry.id   AF-A0A9P7FNA9-F1
#
_cell.length_a   1.000
_cell.length_b   1.000
_cell.length_c   1.000
_cell.angle_alpha   90.00
_cell.angle_beta   90.00
_cell.angle_gamma   90.00
#
_symmetry.space_group_name_H-M   'P 1'
#
loop_
_entity.id
_entity.type
_entity.pdbx_description
1 polymer ?
#
loop_
_entity_poly.entity_id
_entity_poly.type
_entity_poly.pdbx_seq_one_letter_code
_entity_poly.pdbx_strand_id
1 'polypeptide(L)'
;MARVQDYMRDAEIQQWGKVRRVDTDEGDTMHAAQVGQTLEMPHLFGCYEMFIEKNAAFRQRAPKFELQTFYGQLQHLFVVKIPDSAAREALRLPPEQDTFIFAGIRTCVIDANDTKLNSLDIHFYSRMGSLDVVDITSVQCLVGRVKDREPHTWGIIDRSGGLVRALAVDEDLGDDDF
;
A
#
# COMPACT_ATOMS: atom_id res chain seq x y z
N MET A 1 -29.64 13.90 -0.65
CA MET A 1 -28.54 12.92 -0.82
C MET A 1 -29.08 11.56 -0.46
N ALA A 2 -29.12 10.63 -1.40
CA ALA A 2 -29.39 9.23 -1.07
C ALA A 2 -28.24 8.69 -0.22
N ARG A 3 -28.53 7.88 0.79
CA ARG A 3 -27.49 7.37 1.70
C ARG A 3 -26.79 6.24 0.97
N VAL A 4 -25.46 6.18 1.01
CA VAL A 4 -24.69 5.08 0.40
C VAL A 4 -25.21 3.72 0.84
N GLN A 5 -25.64 3.61 2.10
CA GLN A 5 -26.24 2.41 2.68
C GLN A 5 -27.49 1.91 1.91
N ASP A 6 -28.28 2.81 1.32
CA ASP A 6 -29.50 2.46 0.58
C ASP A 6 -29.16 1.67 -0.71
N TYR A 7 -27.95 1.89 -1.26
CA TYR A 7 -27.45 1.25 -2.48
C TYR A 7 -26.52 0.06 -2.23
N MET A 8 -26.21 -0.23 -0.96
CA MET A 8 -25.34 -1.34 -0.56
C MET A 8 -26.12 -2.58 -0.12
N ARG A 9 -27.47 -2.53 -0.17
CA ARG A 9 -28.33 -3.60 0.35
C ARG A 9 -28.07 -4.95 -0.33
N ASP A 10 -27.85 -4.92 -1.63
CA ASP A 10 -27.61 -6.11 -2.46
C ASP A 10 -26.13 -6.27 -2.85
N ALA A 11 -25.24 -5.51 -2.19
CA ALA A 11 -23.81 -5.63 -2.41
C ALA A 11 -23.27 -6.91 -1.76
N GLU A 12 -22.43 -7.63 -2.48
CA GLU A 12 -21.71 -8.79 -1.96
C GLU A 12 -20.33 -8.33 -1.47
N ILE A 13 -19.99 -8.62 -0.22
CA ILE A 13 -18.66 -8.32 0.34
C ILE A 13 -18.00 -9.64 0.73
N GLN A 14 -16.88 -9.93 0.07
CA GLN A 14 -16.01 -11.06 0.39
C GLN A 14 -14.70 -10.56 0.98
N GLN A 15 -14.13 -11.32 1.91
CA GLN A 15 -12.81 -11.05 2.45
C GLN A 15 -11.82 -12.11 1.98
N TRP A 16 -10.69 -11.67 1.44
CA TRP A 16 -9.67 -12.53 0.84
C TRP A 16 -8.36 -12.47 1.63
N GLY A 17 -7.60 -13.58 1.59
CA GLY A 17 -6.30 -13.66 2.25
C GLY A 17 -5.13 -13.24 1.38
N LYS A 18 -5.32 -13.21 0.05
CA LYS A 18 -4.26 -12.92 -0.92
C LYS A 18 -4.82 -12.22 -2.15
N VAL A 19 -4.00 -11.39 -2.77
CA VAL A 19 -4.26 -10.79 -4.08
C VAL A 19 -2.95 -10.81 -4.88
N ARG A 20 -3.05 -11.00 -6.19
CA ARG A 20 -1.92 -10.89 -7.11
C ARG A 20 -2.20 -9.78 -8.10
N ARG A 21 -1.26 -8.86 -8.25
CA ARG A 21 -1.28 -7.86 -9.32
C ARG A 21 -0.97 -8.57 -10.64
N VAL A 22 -1.73 -8.34 -11.70
CA VAL A 22 -1.63 -9.10 -12.98
C VAL A 22 -1.30 -8.21 -14.18
N ASP A 23 -0.99 -6.94 -13.96
CA ASP A 23 -0.64 -5.97 -15.00
C ASP A 23 0.80 -6.11 -15.50
N THR A 24 1.61 -6.98 -14.88
CA THR A 24 2.96 -7.35 -15.31
C THR A 24 3.17 -8.86 -15.26
N ASP A 25 4.07 -9.40 -16.09
CA ASP A 25 4.45 -10.83 -16.07
C ASP A 25 5.07 -11.25 -14.72
N GLU A 26 5.55 -10.29 -13.92
CA GLU A 26 6.21 -10.45 -12.62
C GLU A 26 5.39 -9.83 -11.47
N GLY A 27 4.06 -9.93 -11.53
CA GLY A 27 3.18 -9.28 -10.57
C GLY A 27 3.32 -9.74 -9.11
N ASP A 28 3.43 -8.79 -8.20
CA ASP A 28 3.54 -9.03 -6.76
C ASP A 28 2.30 -9.76 -6.19
N THR A 29 2.55 -10.76 -5.34
CA THR A 29 1.49 -11.42 -4.56
C THR A 29 1.50 -10.87 -3.13
N MET A 30 0.42 -10.17 -2.77
CA MET A 30 0.25 -9.55 -1.47
C MET A 30 -0.65 -10.41 -0.59
N HIS A 31 -0.39 -10.44 0.73
CA HIS A 31 -1.24 -11.18 1.67
C HIS A 31 -1.83 -10.26 2.73
N ALA A 32 -3.07 -10.57 3.13
CA ALA A 32 -3.75 -9.91 4.23
C ALA A 32 -3.40 -10.59 5.56
N ALA A 33 -2.82 -9.84 6.49
CA ALA A 33 -2.32 -10.37 7.76
C ALA A 33 -3.41 -11.03 8.64
N GLN A 34 -4.68 -10.62 8.50
CA GLN A 34 -5.76 -11.09 9.38
C GLN A 34 -6.57 -12.28 8.84
N VAL A 35 -6.27 -12.78 7.63
CA VAL A 35 -7.10 -13.81 6.95
C VAL A 35 -6.29 -15.09 6.65
N GLY A 36 -5.00 -15.13 6.99
CA GLY A 36 -4.11 -16.27 6.76
C GLY A 36 -3.22 -16.62 7.97
N GLN A 37 -2.41 -17.69 7.85
CA GLN A 37 -1.43 -18.05 8.87
C GLN A 37 -0.39 -16.92 9.03
N THR A 38 -0.27 -16.45 10.27
CA THR A 38 0.55 -15.31 10.66
C THR A 38 2.04 -15.66 10.66
N LEU A 39 2.79 -15.10 9.72
CA LEU A 39 4.24 -14.96 9.79
C LEU A 39 4.58 -13.48 9.56
N GLU A 40 5.59 -12.93 10.24
CA GLU A 40 6.11 -11.60 9.95
C GLU A 40 6.88 -11.62 8.62
N MET A 41 6.16 -11.57 7.50
CA MET A 41 6.73 -11.71 6.17
C MET A 41 6.67 -10.40 5.38
N PRO A 42 7.65 -10.13 4.49
CA PRO A 42 7.71 -8.89 3.71
C PRO A 42 6.46 -8.63 2.84
N HIS A 43 5.81 -9.68 2.35
CA HIS A 43 4.63 -9.59 1.48
C HIS A 43 3.34 -9.09 2.18
N LEU A 44 3.44 -8.75 3.47
CA LEU A 44 2.38 -8.09 4.23
C LEU A 44 2.52 -6.56 4.20
N PHE A 45 3.66 -6.02 3.80
CA PHE A 45 3.91 -4.58 3.84
C PHE A 45 3.99 -4.01 2.44
N GLY A 46 3.37 -2.84 2.24
CA GLY A 46 3.35 -2.17 0.95
C GLY A 46 3.48 -0.65 1.07
N CYS A 47 3.86 -0.06 -0.05
CA CYS A 47 3.82 1.37 -0.32
C CYS A 47 2.52 1.68 -1.06
N TYR A 48 1.80 2.71 -0.64
CA TYR A 48 0.55 3.13 -1.28
C TYR A 48 0.42 4.64 -1.32
N GLU A 49 -0.30 5.13 -2.31
CA GLU A 49 -0.51 6.56 -2.50
C GLU A 49 -1.98 6.93 -2.29
N MET A 50 -2.22 8.00 -1.55
CA MET A 50 -3.57 8.53 -1.39
C MET A 50 -3.57 10.06 -1.36
N PHE A 51 -4.69 10.64 -1.78
CA PHE A 51 -4.90 12.07 -1.68
C PHE A 51 -5.27 12.47 -0.26
N ILE A 52 -4.45 13.31 0.36
CA ILE A 52 -4.73 13.93 1.64
C ILE A 52 -5.28 15.34 1.46
N GLU A 53 -6.30 15.70 2.24
CA GLU A 53 -6.85 17.05 2.26
C GLU A 53 -6.02 17.95 3.20
N LYS A 54 -5.16 18.80 2.63
CA LYS A 54 -4.32 19.74 3.39
C LYS A 54 -5.11 20.72 4.25
N ASN A 55 -6.33 21.03 3.84
CA ASN A 55 -7.18 22.01 4.48
C ASN A 55 -8.26 21.38 5.38
N ALA A 56 -8.19 20.08 5.68
CA ALA A 56 -9.21 19.39 6.48
C ALA A 56 -9.48 20.05 7.85
N ALA A 57 -8.44 20.65 8.45
CA ALA A 57 -8.55 21.39 9.71
C ALA A 57 -9.19 22.80 9.55
N PHE A 58 -9.25 23.36 8.34
CA PHE A 58 -9.68 24.73 8.05
C PHE A 58 -10.98 24.75 7.26
N ARG A 59 -12.12 24.62 7.97
CA ARG A 59 -13.47 24.50 7.39
C ARG A 59 -13.89 25.58 6.38
N GLN A 60 -13.24 26.75 6.39
CA GLN A 60 -13.56 27.88 5.50
C GLN A 60 -12.66 27.96 4.26
N ARG A 61 -11.65 27.11 4.15
CA ARG A 61 -10.78 27.06 2.97
C ARG A 61 -11.30 26.04 1.98
N ALA A 62 -11.10 26.33 0.69
CA ALA A 62 -11.38 25.36 -0.35
C ALA A 62 -10.55 24.08 -0.11
N PRO A 63 -11.13 22.88 -0.33
CA PRO A 63 -10.39 21.63 -0.29
C PRO A 63 -9.16 21.70 -1.19
N LYS A 64 -8.01 21.28 -0.64
CA LYS A 64 -6.76 21.15 -1.40
C LYS A 64 -6.22 19.75 -1.15
N PHE A 65 -6.24 18.94 -2.19
CA PHE A 65 -5.74 17.58 -2.16
C PHE A 65 -4.29 17.54 -2.65
N GLU A 66 -3.47 16.73 -1.99
CA GLU A 66 -2.12 16.39 -2.44
C GLU A 66 -1.95 14.89 -2.38
N LEU A 67 -1.35 14.32 -3.43
CA LEU A 67 -0.97 12.92 -3.45
C LEU A 67 0.21 12.73 -2.51
N GLN A 68 0.09 11.82 -1.56
CA GLN A 68 1.16 11.48 -0.64
C GLN A 68 1.36 9.96 -0.59
N THR A 69 2.62 9.57 -0.46
CA THR A 69 3.07 8.20 -0.28
C THR A 69 3.03 7.81 1.20
N PHE A 70 2.51 6.62 1.47
CA PHE A 70 2.40 6.01 2.78
C PHE A 70 2.94 4.58 2.73
N TYR A 71 3.32 4.07 3.89
CA TYR A 71 3.74 2.69 4.06
C TYR A 71 2.86 2.04 5.11
N GLY A 72 2.60 0.74 4.99
CA GLY A 72 1.77 0.06 5.99
C GLY A 72 1.70 -1.43 5.80
N GLN A 73 1.07 -2.09 6.77
CA GLN A 73 0.81 -3.52 6.74
C GLN A 73 -0.60 -3.79 6.23
N LEU A 74 -0.73 -4.54 5.14
CA LEU A 74 -1.99 -5.05 4.60
C LEU A 74 -2.67 -5.98 5.61
N GLN A 75 -3.78 -5.53 6.18
CA GLN A 75 -4.58 -6.26 7.17
C GLN A 75 -5.71 -7.05 6.52
N HIS A 76 -6.38 -6.42 5.54
CA HIS A 76 -7.60 -6.93 4.92
C HIS A 76 -7.58 -6.73 3.41
N LEU A 77 -8.20 -7.66 2.68
CA LEU A 77 -8.56 -7.49 1.29
C LEU A 77 -10.07 -7.72 1.17
N PHE A 78 -10.80 -6.69 0.74
CA PHE A 78 -12.23 -6.76 0.53
C PHE A 78 -12.52 -6.77 -0.97
N VAL A 79 -13.30 -7.73 -1.43
CA VAL A 79 -13.87 -7.75 -2.78
C VAL A 79 -15.34 -7.39 -2.63
N VAL A 80 -15.71 -6.21 -3.12
CA VAL A 80 -17.06 -5.66 -3.06
C VAL A 80 -17.66 -5.74 -4.45
N LYS A 81 -18.77 -6.48 -4.60
CA LYS A 81 -19.53 -6.53 -5.85
C LYS A 81 -20.84 -5.76 -5.69
N ILE A 82 -21.13 -4.89 -6.64
CA ILE A 82 -22.34 -4.08 -6.71
C ILE A 82 -23.02 -4.40 -8.06
N PRO A 83 -23.81 -5.49 -8.14
CA PRO A 83 -24.36 -5.94 -9.42
C PRO A 83 -25.42 -4.98 -9.98
N ASP A 84 -26.19 -4.33 -9.10
CA ASP A 84 -27.23 -3.39 -9.50
C ASP A 84 -26.66 -2.18 -10.24
N SER A 85 -27.05 -2.02 -11.52
CA SER A 85 -26.64 -0.89 -12.35
C SER A 85 -27.21 0.44 -11.86
N ALA A 86 -28.40 0.44 -11.26
CA ALA A 86 -29.00 1.67 -10.72
C ALA A 86 -28.23 2.16 -9.49
N ALA A 87 -27.84 1.26 -8.59
CA ALA A 87 -26.92 1.55 -7.50
C ALA A 87 -25.59 2.11 -8.01
N ARG A 88 -24.98 1.49 -9.02
CA ARG A 88 -23.72 1.95 -9.62
C ARG A 88 -23.83 3.33 -10.25
N GLU A 89 -24.90 3.60 -10.99
CA GLU A 89 -25.18 4.92 -11.56
C GLU A 89 -25.37 5.98 -10.47
N ALA A 90 -26.16 5.67 -9.44
CA ALA A 90 -26.43 6.58 -8.33
C ALA A 90 -25.16 6.91 -7.52
N LEU A 91 -24.25 5.95 -7.38
CA LEU A 91 -22.95 6.10 -6.73
C LEU A 91 -21.87 6.67 -7.67
N ARG A 92 -22.19 6.92 -8.95
CA ARG A 92 -21.28 7.42 -9.98
C ARG A 92 -20.05 6.50 -10.18
N LEU A 93 -20.28 5.20 -10.09
CA LEU A 93 -19.27 4.19 -10.34
C LEU A 93 -19.14 3.91 -11.85
N PRO A 94 -17.99 3.40 -12.31
CA PRO A 94 -17.82 3.04 -13.71
C PRO A 94 -18.87 2.01 -14.16
N PRO A 95 -19.58 2.23 -15.28
CA PRO A 95 -20.73 1.39 -15.68
C PRO A 95 -20.32 -0.05 -16.05
N GLU A 96 -19.09 -0.25 -16.50
CA GLU A 96 -18.54 -1.56 -16.88
C GLU A 96 -17.92 -2.31 -15.69
N GLN A 97 -17.81 -1.67 -14.51
CA GLN A 97 -17.17 -2.24 -13.33
C GLN A 97 -18.21 -2.51 -12.25
N ASP A 98 -18.45 -3.78 -11.95
CA ASP A 98 -19.30 -4.20 -10.84
C ASP A 98 -18.50 -4.67 -9.62
N THR A 99 -17.19 -4.87 -9.77
CA THR A 99 -16.30 -5.44 -8.76
C THR A 99 -15.21 -4.44 -8.38
N PHE A 100 -15.09 -4.19 -7.09
CA PHE A 100 -14.12 -3.27 -6.48
C PHE A 100 -13.29 -4.02 -5.46
N ILE A 101 -11.98 -3.81 -5.46
CA ILE A 101 -11.08 -4.46 -4.52
C ILE A 101 -10.47 -3.39 -3.64
N PHE A 102 -10.68 -3.52 -2.34
CA PHE A 102 -10.13 -2.59 -1.34
C PHE A 102 -9.09 -3.27 -0.46
N ALA A 103 -8.02 -2.55 -0.18
CA ALA A 103 -7.00 -2.91 0.79
C ALA A 103 -7.26 -2.17 2.10
N GLY A 104 -7.42 -2.91 3.20
CA GLY A 104 -7.36 -2.37 4.54
C GLY A 104 -5.91 -2.40 5.02
N ILE A 105 -5.24 -1.24 5.09
CA ILE A 105 -3.82 -1.11 5.40
C ILE A 105 -3.67 -0.40 6.73
N ARG A 106 -2.94 -1.01 7.67
CA ARG A 106 -2.56 -0.34 8.91
C ARG A 106 -1.27 0.44 8.65
N THR A 107 -1.35 1.78 8.66
CA THR A 107 -0.25 2.68 8.29
C THR A 107 0.94 2.53 9.24
N CYS A 108 2.16 2.70 8.76
CA CYS A 108 3.36 2.93 9.55
C CYS A 108 3.48 4.44 9.81
N VAL A 109 3.68 4.85 11.05
CA VAL A 109 3.94 6.27 11.35
C VAL A 109 5.43 6.52 11.17
N ILE A 110 5.80 7.10 10.03
CA ILE A 110 7.19 7.41 9.73
C ILE A 110 7.73 8.48 10.68
N ASP A 111 8.90 8.22 11.23
CA ASP A 111 9.60 9.14 12.13
C ASP A 111 10.27 10.25 11.30
N ALA A 112 9.57 11.39 11.16
CA ALA A 112 10.00 12.52 10.33
C ALA A 112 11.35 13.15 10.74
N ASN A 113 11.86 12.82 11.91
CA ASN A 113 13.15 13.33 12.42
C ASN A 113 14.34 12.47 11.96
N ASP A 114 14.11 11.26 11.44
CA ASP A 114 15.20 10.40 10.95
C ASP A 114 15.41 10.62 9.46
N THR A 115 16.19 11.66 9.14
CA THR A 115 16.47 12.07 7.76
C THR A 115 17.74 11.46 7.19
N LYS A 116 18.50 10.71 7.99
CA LYS A 116 19.87 10.27 7.64
C LYS A 116 19.91 9.34 6.43
N LEU A 117 18.86 8.54 6.24
CA LEU A 117 18.77 7.55 5.16
C LEU A 117 17.65 7.87 4.15
N ASN A 118 17.05 9.06 4.21
CA ASN A 118 16.02 9.47 3.25
C ASN A 118 16.53 9.49 1.81
N SER A 119 17.83 9.77 1.60
CA SER A 119 18.44 9.72 0.26
C SER A 119 18.59 8.30 -0.30
N LEU A 120 18.32 7.27 0.50
CA LEU A 120 18.37 5.86 0.13
C LEU A 120 16.96 5.23 0.12
N ASP A 121 15.90 6.03 0.21
CA ASP A 121 14.51 5.59 0.34
C ASP A 121 14.29 4.58 1.49
N ILE A 122 15.05 4.78 2.58
CA ILE A 122 14.89 4.02 3.83
C ILE A 122 14.17 4.91 4.83
N HIS A 123 13.02 4.43 5.30
CA HIS A 123 12.18 5.15 6.27
C HIS A 123 12.02 4.36 7.55
N PHE A 124 12.15 5.03 8.70
CA PHE A 124 11.97 4.38 10.00
C PHE A 124 10.59 4.62 10.58
N TYR A 125 10.08 3.62 11.29
CA TYR A 125 8.91 3.76 12.14
C TYR A 125 9.05 2.91 13.40
N SER A 126 8.48 3.40 14.49
CA SER A 126 8.41 2.70 15.78
C SER A 126 6.98 2.31 16.18
N ARG A 127 5.97 2.84 15.48
CA ARG A 127 4.55 2.59 15.78
C ARG A 127 3.68 2.49 14.53
N MET A 128 2.62 1.71 14.66
CA MET A 128 1.54 1.63 13.67
C MET A 128 0.51 2.75 13.90
N GLY A 129 -0.09 3.24 12.83
CA GLY A 129 -1.10 4.29 12.76
C GLY A 129 -2.52 3.74 12.57
N SER A 130 -3.33 4.53 11.87
CA SER A 130 -4.72 4.20 11.53
C SER A 130 -4.84 3.02 10.58
N LEU A 131 -6.05 2.49 10.46
CA LEU A 131 -6.42 1.58 9.37
C LEU A 131 -7.03 2.42 8.25
N ASP A 132 -6.35 2.48 7.12
CA ASP A 132 -6.84 3.12 5.91
C ASP A 132 -7.50 2.06 5.01
N VAL A 133 -8.62 2.39 4.39
CA VAL A 133 -9.26 1.55 3.38
C VAL A 133 -9.12 2.25 2.04
N VAL A 134 -8.30 1.69 1.16
CA VAL A 134 -7.96 2.26 -0.14
C VAL A 134 -8.30 1.30 -1.26
N ASP A 135 -8.51 1.82 -2.47
CA ASP A 135 -8.60 0.96 -3.67
C ASP A 135 -7.27 0.19 -3.82
N ILE A 136 -7.32 -1.09 -4.19
CA ILE A 136 -6.10 -1.90 -4.29
C ILE A 136 -5.11 -1.34 -5.31
N THR A 137 -5.58 -0.60 -6.32
CA THR A 137 -4.73 0.03 -7.33
C THR A 137 -3.90 1.19 -6.77
N SER A 138 -4.24 1.69 -5.58
CA SER A 138 -3.41 2.67 -4.85
C SER A 138 -2.13 2.05 -4.28
N VAL A 139 -2.06 0.72 -4.14
CA VAL A 139 -0.85 0.02 -3.67
C VAL A 139 0.15 -0.07 -4.80
N GLN A 140 1.29 0.60 -4.63
CA GLN A 140 2.32 0.72 -5.66
C GLN A 140 3.23 -0.51 -5.70
N CYS A 141 3.72 -0.95 -4.55
CA CYS A 141 4.68 -2.05 -4.44
C CYS A 141 4.67 -2.71 -3.06
N LEU A 142 5.25 -3.92 -2.97
CA LEU A 142 5.64 -4.52 -1.70
C LEU A 142 6.98 -3.96 -1.21
N VAL A 143 7.09 -3.69 0.10
CA VAL A 143 8.30 -3.15 0.72
C VAL A 143 8.97 -4.15 1.66
N GLY A 144 10.29 -4.06 1.77
CA GLY A 144 11.05 -4.80 2.77
C GLY A 144 10.94 -4.14 4.13
N ARG A 145 11.04 -4.94 5.21
CA ARG A 145 11.15 -4.43 6.57
C ARG A 145 12.29 -5.11 7.30
N VAL A 146 13.17 -4.31 7.93
CA VAL A 146 14.30 -4.80 8.71
C VAL A 146 14.23 -4.20 10.11
N LYS A 147 14.46 -5.03 11.13
CA LYS A 147 14.48 -4.57 12.52
C LYS A 147 15.74 -3.75 12.76
N ASP A 148 15.57 -2.55 13.31
CA ASP A 148 16.71 -1.72 13.71
C ASP A 148 17.27 -2.17 15.07
N ARG A 149 18.46 -1.68 15.43
CA ARG A 149 19.07 -1.90 16.75
C ARG A 149 18.25 -1.27 17.87
N GLU A 150 17.55 -0.17 17.60
CA GLU A 150 16.67 0.45 18.58
C GLU A 150 15.43 -0.41 18.88
N PRO A 151 15.01 -0.53 20.16
CA PRO A 151 13.84 -1.32 20.51
C PRO A 151 12.58 -0.83 19.79
N HIS A 152 11.86 -1.77 19.17
CA HIS A 152 10.60 -1.52 18.46
C HIS A 152 10.71 -0.65 17.20
N THR A 153 11.92 -0.30 16.77
CA THR A 153 12.17 0.46 15.55
C THR A 153 12.38 -0.48 14.36
N TRP A 154 11.79 -0.13 13.22
CA TRP A 154 11.92 -0.86 11.97
C TRP A 154 12.27 0.08 10.83
N GLY A 155 13.23 -0.30 10.01
CA GLY A 155 13.50 0.31 8.71
C GLY A 155 12.62 -0.32 7.64
N ILE A 156 11.98 0.53 6.84
CA ILE A 156 11.28 0.18 5.60
C ILE A 156 12.24 0.40 4.45
N ILE A 157 12.35 -0.59 3.58
CA ILE A 157 13.18 -0.52 2.39
C ILE A 157 12.24 -0.56 1.19
N ASP A 158 12.05 0.58 0.54
CA ASP A 158 11.32 0.64 -0.71
C ASP A 158 12.22 0.15 -1.86
N ARG A 159 11.78 -0.89 -2.56
CA ARG A 159 12.49 -1.47 -3.70
C ARG A 159 11.87 -1.05 -5.04
N SER A 160 10.98 -0.07 -5.06
CA SER A 160 10.41 0.47 -6.31
C SER A 160 11.34 1.49 -7.01
N GLY A 161 12.36 2.01 -6.32
CA GLY A 161 13.35 2.95 -6.86
C GLY A 161 14.56 2.29 -7.54
N GLY A 162 15.50 3.08 -8.07
CA GLY A 162 16.66 2.63 -8.86
C GLY A 162 17.69 1.72 -8.14
N LEU A 163 17.49 1.43 -6.85
CA LEU A 163 18.33 0.57 -6.00
C LEU A 163 18.21 -0.94 -6.33
N VAL A 164 17.38 -1.31 -7.33
CA VAL A 164 16.99 -2.71 -7.63
C VAL A 164 18.10 -3.56 -8.28
N ARG A 165 19.22 -2.97 -8.73
CA ARG A 165 20.25 -3.76 -9.44
C ARG A 165 21.48 -4.01 -8.58
N ALA A 166 21.69 -5.27 -8.21
CA ALA A 166 23.02 -5.74 -7.87
C ALA A 166 23.91 -5.58 -9.12
N LEU A 167 24.94 -4.74 -9.03
CA LEU A 167 26.03 -4.74 -10.01
C LEU A 167 26.97 -5.87 -9.61
N ALA A 168 26.99 -6.95 -10.40
CA ALA A 168 28.11 -7.87 -10.37
C ALA A 168 29.32 -7.08 -10.91
N VAL A 169 30.23 -6.71 -10.02
CA VAL A 169 31.55 -6.26 -10.45
C VAL A 169 32.30 -7.55 -10.72
N ASP A 170 32.50 -7.89 -11.99
CA ASP A 170 33.52 -8.87 -12.35
C ASP A 170 34.84 -8.25 -11.89
N GLU A 171 35.38 -8.74 -10.77
CA GLU A 171 36.77 -8.50 -10.45
C GLU A 171 37.56 -9.22 -11.54
N ASP A 172 38.02 -8.46 -12.54
CA ASP A 172 39.08 -8.87 -13.46
C ASP A 172 40.27 -9.29 -12.59
N LEU A 173 40.34 -10.60 -12.31
CA LEU A 173 41.51 -11.25 -11.75
C LEU A 173 42.64 -10.95 -12.73
N GLY A 174 43.57 -10.10 -12.27
CA GLY A 174 44.66 -9.58 -13.07
C GLY A 174 45.37 -10.69 -13.85
N ASP A 175 45.56 -10.43 -15.13
CA ASP A 175 46.59 -11.09 -15.92
C ASP A 175 47.95 -10.67 -15.34
N ASP A 176 48.41 -11.42 -14.34
CA ASP A 176 49.83 -11.47 -13.96
C ASP A 176 50.58 -12.18 -15.10
N ASP A 177 51.01 -11.40 -16.09
CA ASP A 177 51.96 -11.83 -17.12
C ASP A 177 53.33 -12.15 -16.48
N PHE A 178 53.79 -13.39 -16.67
CA PHE A 178 55.16 -13.87 -16.40
C PHE A 178 56.10 -13.60 -17.59
#